data_AF-A0AAN4W3Z2-F1
#
_entry.id   AF-A0AAN4W3Z2-F1
#
_cell.length_a   1.000
_cell.length_b   1.000
_cell.length_c   1.000
_cell.angle_alpha   90.00
_cell.angle_beta   90.00
_cell.angle_gamma   90.00
#
_symmetry.space_group_name_H-M   'P 1'
#
loop_
_entity.id
_entity.type
_entity.pdbx_description
1 polymer ?
#
loop_
_entity_poly.entity_id
_entity_poly.type
_entity_poly.pdbx_seq_one_letter_code
_entity_poly.pdbx_strand_id
1 'polypeptide(L)'
;MKNLILIIVFFLALNTSFAQHASREAKIQYFVEQSVQEFKLDKKQAKKLKEARVEYIAVLSEAQQKFKNGSISKDQQLEINKNASKDFKSFMGQLTGYTPGELDEALAKIRAGLTMI
;
A
#
# COMPACT_ATOMS: atom_id res chain seq x y z
N MET A 1 -19.43 -13.29 -34.71
CA MET A 1 -19.07 -11.95 -34.18
C MET A 1 -19.33 -11.81 -32.68
N LYS A 2 -20.48 -12.25 -32.13
CA LYS A 2 -20.78 -12.16 -30.68
C LYS A 2 -19.75 -12.87 -29.78
N ASN A 3 -19.21 -14.01 -30.23
CA ASN A 3 -18.24 -14.80 -29.46
C ASN A 3 -16.82 -14.19 -29.44
N LEU A 4 -16.44 -13.42 -30.47
CA LEU A 4 -15.13 -12.75 -30.54
C LEU A 4 -15.06 -11.56 -29.59
N ILE A 5 -16.16 -10.82 -29.45
CA ILE A 5 -16.25 -9.68 -28.52
C ILE A 5 -16.09 -10.17 -27.07
N LEU A 6 -16.67 -11.33 -26.72
CA LEU A 6 -16.58 -11.91 -25.39
C LEU A 6 -15.13 -12.28 -25.01
N ILE A 7 -14.38 -12.83 -25.97
CA ILE A 7 -12.97 -13.22 -25.78
C ILE A 7 -12.10 -11.99 -25.56
N ILE A 8 -12.29 -10.92 -26.35
CA ILE A 8 -11.52 -9.67 -26.20
C ILE A 8 -11.79 -9.01 -24.85
N VAL A 9 -13.06 -8.95 -24.41
CA VAL A 9 -13.43 -8.40 -23.10
C VAL A 9 -12.82 -9.23 -21.95
N PHE A 10 -12.78 -10.55 -22.09
CA PHE A 10 -12.17 -11.43 -21.09
C PHE A 10 -10.65 -11.23 -21.00
N PHE A 11 -9.95 -11.13 -22.12
CA PHE A 11 -8.51 -10.85 -22.13
C PHE A 11 -8.18 -9.46 -21.57
N LEU A 12 -9.00 -8.43 -21.85
CA LEU A 12 -8.81 -7.10 -21.26
C LEU A 12 -9.01 -7.11 -19.74
N ALA A 13 -10.02 -7.82 -19.23
CA ALA A 13 -10.26 -7.94 -17.80
C ALA A 13 -9.08 -8.57 -17.04
N LEU A 14 -8.49 -9.64 -17.60
CA LEU A 14 -7.34 -10.33 -16.98
C LEU A 14 -6.09 -9.43 -16.93
N ASN A 15 -5.78 -8.70 -18.01
CA ASN A 15 -4.60 -7.83 -18.08
C ASN A 15 -4.61 -6.71 -17.02
N THR A 16 -5.78 -6.16 -16.70
CA THR A 16 -5.89 -5.11 -15.68
C THR A 16 -5.55 -5.60 -14.27
N SER A 17 -5.87 -6.86 -13.94
CA SER A 17 -5.62 -7.44 -12.63
C SER A 17 -4.13 -7.72 -12.39
N PHE A 18 -3.44 -8.27 -13.38
CA PHE A 18 -2.01 -8.56 -13.30
C PHE A 18 -1.16 -7.28 -13.20
N ALA A 19 -1.48 -6.25 -14.00
CA ALA A 19 -0.77 -4.97 -13.96
C ALA A 19 -0.91 -4.28 -12.59
N GLN A 20 -2.10 -4.32 -11.99
CA GLN A 20 -2.35 -3.73 -10.66
C GLN A 20 -1.63 -4.48 -9.54
N HIS A 21 -1.42 -5.80 -9.67
CA HIS A 21 -0.65 -6.58 -8.70
C HIS A 21 0.85 -6.26 -8.78
N ALA A 22 1.41 -6.24 -9.99
CA ALA A 22 2.83 -5.95 -10.20
C ALA A 22 3.24 -4.56 -9.72
N SER A 23 2.44 -3.53 -10.02
CA SER A 23 2.71 -2.15 -9.57
C SER A 23 2.66 -2.01 -8.04
N ARG A 24 1.75 -2.73 -7.37
CA ARG A 24 1.65 -2.73 -5.90
C ARG A 24 2.87 -3.36 -5.25
N GLU A 25 3.31 -4.53 -5.74
CA GLU A 25 4.51 -5.18 -5.22
C GLU A 25 5.75 -4.30 -5.40
N ALA A 26 5.91 -3.65 -6.55
CA ALA A 26 7.02 -2.73 -6.80
C ALA A 26 7.04 -1.54 -5.81
N LYS A 27 5.88 -0.93 -5.53
CA LYS A 27 5.76 0.16 -4.55
C LYS A 27 6.03 -0.32 -3.11
N ILE A 28 5.62 -1.54 -2.76
CA ILE A 28 5.91 -2.14 -1.45
C ILE A 28 7.41 -2.38 -1.32
N GLN A 29 8.02 -3.00 -2.33
CA GLN A 29 9.45 -3.30 -2.35
C GLN A 29 10.28 -2.01 -2.23
N TYR A 30 10.00 -1.00 -3.04
CA TYR A 30 10.67 0.29 -2.96
C TYR A 30 10.53 0.92 -1.57
N PHE A 31 9.32 0.92 -1.02
CA PHE A 31 9.09 1.47 0.32
C PHE A 31 9.95 0.77 1.38
N VAL A 32 10.01 -0.58 1.33
CA VAL A 32 10.81 -1.38 2.27
C VAL A 32 12.30 -1.08 2.08
N GLU A 33 12.80 -1.04 0.85
CA GLU A 33 14.22 -0.76 0.56
C GLU A 33 14.65 0.62 1.07
N GLN A 34 13.85 1.66 0.78
CA GLN A 34 14.14 3.01 1.26
C GLN A 34 14.05 3.09 2.78
N SER A 35 13.07 2.41 3.40
CA SER A 35 12.95 2.37 4.85
C SER A 35 14.10 1.62 5.52
N VAL A 36 14.61 0.56 4.91
CA VAL A 36 15.79 -0.18 5.40
C VAL A 36 17.02 0.72 5.39
N GLN A 37 17.19 1.52 4.33
CA GLN A 37 18.30 2.46 4.23
C GLN A 37 18.17 3.62 5.23
N GLU A 38 17.00 4.25 5.28
CA GLU A 38 16.72 5.42 6.12
C GLU A 38 16.80 5.08 7.62
N PHE A 39 16.17 3.97 8.03
CA PHE A 39 16.08 3.57 9.44
C PHE A 39 17.12 2.52 9.85
N LYS A 40 18.03 2.15 8.95
CA LYS A 40 19.08 1.13 9.19
C LYS A 40 18.54 -0.18 9.74
N LEU A 41 17.42 -0.66 9.17
CA LEU A 41 16.72 -1.85 9.64
C LEU A 41 17.54 -3.12 9.36
N ASP A 42 17.56 -4.04 10.33
CA ASP A 42 18.08 -5.37 10.11
C ASP A 42 17.14 -6.23 9.23
N LYS A 43 17.60 -7.43 8.85
CA LYS A 43 16.81 -8.35 8.00
C LYS A 43 15.47 -8.76 8.62
N LYS A 44 15.41 -8.91 9.95
CA LYS A 44 14.20 -9.32 10.66
C LYS A 44 13.20 -8.16 10.73
N GLN A 45 13.67 -6.95 10.99
CA GLN A 45 12.88 -5.73 10.95
C GLN A 45 12.38 -5.43 9.53
N ALA A 46 13.21 -5.61 8.50
CA ALA A 46 12.82 -5.46 7.10
C ALA A 46 11.70 -6.43 6.70
N LYS A 47 11.78 -7.69 7.15
CA LYS A 47 10.71 -8.69 6.91
C LYS A 47 9.41 -8.28 7.58
N LYS A 48 9.45 -7.90 8.86
CA LYS A 48 8.28 -7.40 9.59
C LYS A 48 7.68 -6.17 8.93
N LEU A 49 8.53 -5.25 8.45
CA LEU A 49 8.10 -4.07 7.73
C LEU A 49 7.37 -4.43 6.44
N LYS A 50 7.92 -5.37 5.66
CA LYS A 50 7.27 -5.84 4.43
C LYS A 50 5.88 -6.41 4.71
N GLU A 51 5.76 -7.28 5.72
CA GLU A 51 4.49 -7.88 6.15
C GLU A 51 3.48 -6.79 6.56
N ALA A 52 3.86 -5.88 7.45
CA ALA A 52 3.00 -4.78 7.88
C ALA A 52 2.61 -3.84 6.73
N ARG A 53 3.51 -3.61 5.77
CA ARG A 53 3.25 -2.78 4.60
C ARG A 53 2.26 -3.44 3.64
N VAL A 54 2.36 -4.75 3.44
CA VAL A 54 1.40 -5.53 2.64
C VAL A 54 0.01 -5.43 3.26
N GLU A 55 -0.10 -5.66 4.57
CA GLU A 55 -1.37 -5.59 5.30
C GLU A 55 -2.00 -4.19 5.22
N TYR A 56 -1.19 -3.14 5.46
CA TYR A 56 -1.64 -1.76 5.33
C TYR A 56 -2.21 -1.46 3.94
N ILE A 57 -1.52 -1.86 2.87
CA ILE A 57 -1.98 -1.65 1.49
C ILE A 57 -3.22 -2.49 1.17
N ALA A 58 -3.36 -3.67 1.76
CA ALA A 58 -4.55 -4.52 1.61
C ALA A 58 -5.78 -3.83 2.20
N VAL A 59 -5.69 -3.28 3.42
CA VAL A 59 -6.77 -2.54 4.07
C VAL A 59 -7.23 -1.34 3.22
N LEU A 60 -6.28 -0.55 2.71
CA LEU A 60 -6.61 0.58 1.83
C LEU A 60 -7.28 0.14 0.53
N SER A 61 -6.78 -0.96 -0.06
CA SER A 61 -7.33 -1.51 -1.30
C SER A 61 -8.76 -2.01 -1.09
N GLU A 62 -9.02 -2.70 0.02
CA GLU A 62 -10.34 -3.21 0.38
C GLU A 62 -11.32 -2.07 0.66
N ALA A 63 -10.91 -1.05 1.43
CA ALA A 63 -11.73 0.14 1.69
C ALA A 63 -12.10 0.85 0.36
N GLN A 64 -11.13 0.97 -0.56
CA GLN A 64 -11.38 1.55 -1.88
C GLN A 64 -12.33 0.72 -2.74
N GLN A 65 -12.27 -0.61 -2.65
CA GLN A 65 -13.22 -1.50 -3.34
C GLN A 65 -14.62 -1.40 -2.74
N LYS A 66 -14.74 -1.41 -1.42
CA LYS A 66 -16.01 -1.22 -0.68
C LYS A 66 -16.65 0.15 -0.95
N PHE A 67 -15.84 1.18 -1.14
CA PHE A 67 -16.36 2.49 -1.55
C PHE A 67 -16.85 2.45 -3.00
N LYS A 68 -16.05 1.89 -3.93
CA LYS A 68 -16.40 1.80 -5.36
C LYS A 68 -17.66 0.98 -5.62
N ASN A 69 -17.91 -0.05 -4.82
CA ASN A 69 -19.11 -0.88 -4.96
C ASN A 69 -20.31 -0.38 -4.12
N GLY A 70 -20.16 0.75 -3.41
CA GLY A 70 -21.23 1.36 -2.61
C GLY A 70 -21.51 0.70 -1.25
N SER A 71 -20.67 -0.24 -0.81
CA SER A 71 -20.83 -0.91 0.50
C SER A 71 -20.52 0.01 1.69
N ILE A 72 -19.74 1.07 1.49
CA ILE A 72 -19.42 2.07 2.51
C ILE A 72 -19.53 3.49 1.95
N SER A 73 -19.79 4.47 2.82
CA SER A 73 -19.75 5.89 2.49
C SER A 73 -18.32 6.41 2.37
N LYS A 74 -18.17 7.63 1.81
CA LYS A 74 -16.88 8.32 1.76
C LYS A 74 -16.31 8.57 3.15
N ASP A 75 -17.14 8.93 4.14
CA ASP A 75 -16.69 9.19 5.50
C ASP A 75 -16.19 7.92 6.19
N GLN A 76 -16.87 6.78 5.96
CA GLN A 76 -16.41 5.48 6.44
C GLN A 76 -15.09 5.08 5.79
N GLN A 77 -14.92 5.35 4.49
CA GLN A 77 -13.65 5.11 3.79
C GLN A 77 -12.52 5.95 4.39
N LEU A 78 -12.76 7.24 4.64
CA LEU A 78 -11.79 8.15 5.25
C LEU A 78 -11.39 7.68 6.65
N GLU A 79 -12.34 7.24 7.46
CA GLU A 79 -12.08 6.76 8.81
C GLU A 79 -11.26 5.46 8.81
N ILE A 80 -11.59 4.50 7.93
CA ILE A 80 -10.78 3.26 7.76
C ILE A 80 -9.34 3.61 7.36
N ASN A 81 -9.17 4.49 6.36
CA ASN A 81 -7.85 4.88 5.87
C ASN A 81 -7.04 5.61 6.95
N LYS A 82 -7.69 6.46 7.75
CA LYS A 82 -7.07 7.18 8.86
C LYS A 82 -6.60 6.21 9.94
N ASN A 83 -7.43 5.25 10.32
CA ASN A 83 -7.08 4.25 11.34
C ASN A 83 -5.94 3.33 10.86
N ALA A 84 -6.02 2.82 9.61
CA ALA A 84 -4.93 2.06 9.01
C ALA A 84 -3.60 2.86 8.99
N SER A 85 -3.65 4.15 8.68
CA SER A 85 -2.47 5.02 8.66
C SER A 85 -1.91 5.24 10.07
N LYS A 86 -2.78 5.40 11.07
CA LYS A 86 -2.39 5.54 12.47
C LYS A 86 -1.71 4.27 12.98
N ASP A 87 -2.30 3.11 12.72
CA ASP A 87 -1.77 1.82 13.16
C ASP A 87 -0.42 1.53 12.51
N PHE A 88 -0.30 1.79 11.20
CA PHE A 88 0.97 1.64 10.49
C PHE A 88 2.04 2.61 11.02
N LYS A 89 1.71 3.87 11.29
CA LYS A 89 2.65 4.82 11.92
C LYS A 89 3.08 4.36 13.32
N SER A 90 2.14 3.84 14.12
CA SER A 90 2.45 3.29 15.45
C SER A 90 3.41 2.10 15.35
N PHE A 91 3.14 1.17 14.44
CA PHE A 91 4.05 0.05 14.14
C PHE A 91 5.44 0.55 13.75
N MET A 92 5.52 1.54 12.85
CA MET A 92 6.78 2.11 12.42
C MET A 92 7.56 2.73 13.58
N GLY A 93 6.91 3.49 14.45
CA GLY A 93 7.55 4.04 15.66
C GLY A 93 8.10 2.96 16.60
N GLN A 94 7.37 1.85 16.77
CA GLN A 94 7.85 0.70 17.54
C GLN A 94 9.01 -0.03 16.86
N LEU A 95 9.01 -0.09 15.53
CA LEU A 95 10.02 -0.80 14.75
C LEU A 95 11.35 -0.04 14.70
N THR A 96 11.28 1.29 14.53
CA THR A 96 12.44 2.17 14.31
C THR A 96 12.92 2.85 15.58
N GLY A 97 12.05 3.00 16.59
CA GLY A 97 12.31 3.82 17.77
C GLY A 97 12.21 5.33 17.55
N TYR A 98 11.80 5.77 16.35
CA TYR A 98 11.70 7.18 16.01
C TYR A 98 10.48 7.82 16.69
N THR A 99 10.60 9.10 17.05
CA THR A 99 9.47 9.90 17.51
C THR A 99 8.47 10.14 16.37
N PRO A 100 7.21 10.49 16.68
CA PRO A 100 6.21 10.77 15.63
C PRO A 100 6.64 11.84 14.63
N GLY A 101 7.36 12.87 15.07
CA GLY A 101 7.84 13.96 14.20
C GLY A 101 8.94 13.51 13.23
N GLU A 102 9.94 12.79 13.73
CA GLU A 102 11.02 12.23 12.90
C GLU A 102 10.48 11.22 11.89
N LEU A 103 9.49 10.41 12.32
CA LEU A 103 8.84 9.45 11.45
C LEU A 103 8.11 10.14 10.30
N ASP A 104 7.41 11.24 10.57
CA ASP A 104 6.66 11.97 9.55
C ASP A 104 7.57 12.59 8.50
N GLU A 105 8.70 13.16 8.91
CA GLU A 105 9.68 13.70 7.97
C GLU A 105 10.31 12.61 7.09
N ALA A 106 10.77 11.52 7.70
CA ALA A 106 11.38 10.40 6.98
C ALA A 106 10.39 9.74 6.01
N LEU A 107 9.15 9.48 6.46
CA LEU A 107 8.12 8.89 5.63
C LEU A 107 7.66 9.82 4.49
N ALA A 108 7.72 11.14 4.66
CA ALA A 108 7.41 12.08 3.59
C ALA A 108 8.39 11.92 2.41
N LYS A 109 9.69 11.79 2.70
CA LYS A 109 10.74 11.57 1.68
C LYS A 109 10.49 10.28 0.91
N ILE A 110 10.22 9.18 1.62
CA ILE A 110 9.95 7.87 1.00
C ILE A 110 8.67 7.91 0.15
N ARG A 111 7.62 8.60 0.62
CA ARG A 111 6.35 8.72 -0.11
C ARG A 111 6.46 9.52 -1.40
N ALA A 112 7.30 10.57 -1.43
CA ALA A 112 7.54 11.32 -2.66
C ALA A 112 8.17 10.44 -3.76
N GLY A 113 9.00 9.46 -3.38
CA GLY A 113 9.53 8.45 -4.30
C GLY A 113 8.45 7.53 -4.88
N LEU A 114 7.42 7.19 -4.12
CA LEU A 114 6.34 6.28 -4.55
C LEU A 114 5.45 6.83 -5.66
N THR A 115 5.40 8.15 -5.83
CA THR A 115 4.66 8.80 -6.93
C THR A 115 5.42 8.81 -8.25
N MET A 116 6.72 8.52 -8.22
CA MET A 116 7.59 8.47 -9.41
C MET A 116 7.72 7.04 -10.00
N ILE A 117 7.09 6.04 -9.35
CA ILE A 117 7.07 4.61 -9.71
C ILE A 117 5.64 4.21 -10.06
#